data_AF-A0A1G5B7L3-F1
#
_entry.id   AF-A0A1G5B7L3-F1
#
_cell.length_a   1.000
_cell.length_b   1.000
_cell.length_c   1.000
_cell.angle_alpha   90.00
_cell.angle_beta   90.00
_cell.angle_gamma   90.00
#
_symmetry.space_group_name_H-M   'P 1'
#
loop_
_entity.id
_entity.type
_entity.pdbx_description
1 polymer ?
#
loop_
_entity_poly.entity_id
_entity_poly.type
_entity_poly.pdbx_seq_one_letter_code
_entity_poly.pdbx_strand_id
1 'polypeptide(L)'
;MSEETIIAPDLRPARRRALPEGLVRRMQGPGGYYNIGNILAFTVSAALAIRAGQGAEAPGGLLPAIREFLIGSPSATAISVAMLIFFVSGEAYFRAWRQPGGPSIGAIRLGDGLSAVAAIFLCVSLVLIGNAALGIASTLLLLGGKLGSALRPDASLILRLGGLPAFDPFRLAVVASRLPALIGVGAGLLAGDAPAAVLTQQATLLVCYALWLRADLMLSRLRAA
;
A
#
# COMPACT_ATOMS: atom_id res chain seq x y z
N MET A 1 -64.42 -13.21 -16.19
CA MET A 1 -63.03 -13.05 -16.67
C MET A 1 -62.43 -11.87 -15.95
N SER A 2 -61.72 -12.14 -14.85
CA SER A 2 -61.01 -11.15 -14.05
C SER A 2 -59.57 -11.08 -14.56
N GLU A 3 -59.18 -9.95 -15.14
CA GLU A 3 -57.81 -9.69 -15.57
C GLU A 3 -56.89 -9.52 -14.36
N GLU A 4 -55.99 -10.49 -14.18
CA GLU A 4 -54.95 -10.48 -13.17
C GLU A 4 -53.85 -9.50 -13.63
N THR A 5 -53.82 -8.31 -13.05
CA THR A 5 -52.78 -7.32 -13.32
C THR A 5 -51.48 -7.77 -12.66
N ILE A 6 -50.55 -8.27 -13.47
CA ILE A 6 -49.18 -8.62 -13.04
C ILE A 6 -48.45 -7.31 -12.71
N ILE A 7 -48.26 -7.03 -11.42
CA ILE A 7 -47.44 -5.91 -10.96
C ILE A 7 -45.98 -6.25 -11.21
N ALA A 8 -45.36 -5.58 -12.19
CA ALA A 8 -43.93 -5.68 -12.42
C ALA A 8 -43.14 -5.25 -11.16
N PRO A 9 -42.10 -5.97 -10.75
CA PRO A 9 -41.31 -5.59 -9.59
C PRO A 9 -40.63 -4.24 -9.85
N ASP A 10 -40.84 -3.30 -8.92
CA ASP A 10 -40.19 -2.00 -8.84
C ASP A 10 -38.67 -2.17 -8.71
N LEU A 11 -37.98 -2.20 -9.84
CA LEU A 11 -36.51 -2.20 -9.93
C LEU A 11 -35.99 -0.80 -9.61
N ARG A 12 -36.11 -0.38 -8.34
CA ARG A 12 -35.41 0.81 -7.86
C ARG A 12 -33.91 0.57 -7.99
N PRO A 13 -33.16 1.46 -8.66
CA PRO A 13 -31.71 1.32 -8.73
C PRO A 13 -31.16 1.32 -7.30
N ALA A 14 -30.43 0.24 -6.96
CA ALA A 14 -29.74 0.12 -5.68
C ALA A 14 -29.00 1.43 -5.40
N ARG A 15 -29.41 2.10 -4.32
CA ARG A 15 -28.87 3.39 -3.88
C ARG A 15 -27.36 3.22 -3.65
N ARG A 16 -26.54 3.50 -4.67
CA ARG A 16 -25.08 3.47 -4.57
C ARG A 16 -24.74 4.40 -3.41
N ARG A 17 -24.26 3.84 -2.29
CA ARG A 17 -23.81 4.63 -1.15
C ARG A 17 -22.69 5.54 -1.66
N ALA A 18 -23.00 6.81 -1.84
CA ALA A 18 -22.01 7.80 -2.22
C ALA A 18 -20.94 7.79 -1.13
N LEU A 19 -19.68 7.66 -1.53
CA LEU A 19 -18.58 7.79 -0.59
C LEU A 19 -18.63 9.20 0.02
N PRO A 20 -18.30 9.36 1.32
CA PRO A 20 -18.26 10.69 1.93
C PRO A 20 -17.35 11.61 1.11
N GLU A 21 -17.75 12.86 0.88
CA GLU A 21 -17.02 13.83 0.05
C GLU A 21 -15.55 13.98 0.47
N GLY A 22 -15.27 13.90 1.77
CA GLY A 22 -13.92 13.94 2.31
C GLY A 22 -13.04 12.76 1.88
N LEU A 23 -13.62 11.57 1.74
CA LEU A 23 -12.93 10.39 1.22
C LEU A 23 -12.67 10.54 -0.28
N VAL A 24 -13.67 10.97 -1.04
CA VAL A 24 -13.54 11.25 -2.48
C VAL A 24 -12.40 12.23 -2.72
N ARG A 25 -12.33 13.31 -1.95
CA ARG A 25 -11.24 14.30 -2.03
C ARG A 25 -9.87 13.70 -1.73
N ARG A 26 -9.76 12.78 -0.78
CA ARG A 26 -8.48 12.09 -0.51
C ARG A 26 -8.04 11.18 -1.66
N MET A 27 -8.99 10.60 -2.39
CA MET A 27 -8.73 9.69 -3.51
C MET A 27 -8.42 10.39 -4.83
N GLN A 28 -8.44 11.73 -4.89
CA GLN A 28 -8.07 12.49 -6.08
C GLN A 28 -6.57 12.42 -6.42
N GLY A 29 -5.74 12.06 -5.44
CA GLY A 29 -4.29 11.93 -5.58
C GLY A 29 -3.76 10.59 -5.06
N PRO A 30 -2.49 10.26 -5.35
CA PRO A 30 -1.86 9.01 -4.91
C PRO A 30 -1.79 8.89 -3.38
N GLY A 31 -1.73 10.01 -2.66
CA GLY A 31 -1.67 10.01 -1.19
C GLY A 31 -2.85 9.30 -0.52
N GLY A 32 -4.07 9.43 -1.05
CA GLY A 32 -5.23 8.72 -0.51
C GLY A 32 -5.11 7.21 -0.67
N TYR A 33 -4.73 6.74 -1.85
CA TYR A 33 -4.52 5.33 -2.13
C TYR A 33 -3.42 4.73 -1.23
N TYR A 34 -2.29 5.43 -1.08
CA TYR A 34 -1.22 5.01 -0.16
C TYR A 34 -1.73 4.88 1.27
N ASN A 35 -2.37 5.93 1.80
CA ASN A 35 -2.80 5.94 3.20
C ASN A 35 -3.91 4.93 3.49
N ILE A 36 -4.86 4.70 2.56
CA ILE A 36 -5.85 3.65 2.75
C ILE A 36 -5.18 2.28 2.78
N GLY A 37 -4.26 2.00 1.85
CA GLY A 37 -3.49 0.74 1.86
C GLY A 37 -2.69 0.56 3.16
N ASN A 38 -2.05 1.62 3.66
CA ASN A 38 -1.29 1.60 4.91
C ASN A 38 -2.20 1.37 6.12
N ILE A 39 -3.36 2.04 6.22
CA ILE A 39 -4.35 1.83 7.30
C ILE A 39 -4.81 0.38 7.27
N LEU A 40 -5.18 -0.13 6.10
CA LEU A 40 -5.68 -1.49 5.93
C LEU A 40 -4.61 -2.52 6.34
N ALA A 41 -3.39 -2.40 5.82
CA ALA A 41 -2.28 -3.30 6.15
C ALA A 41 -1.99 -3.32 7.66
N PHE A 42 -1.93 -2.13 8.27
CA PHE A 42 -1.62 -2.00 9.70
C PHE A 42 -2.74 -2.56 10.58
N THR A 43 -3.99 -2.18 10.32
CA THR A 43 -5.14 -2.56 11.16
C THR A 43 -5.43 -4.06 11.10
N VAL A 44 -5.36 -4.68 9.92
CA VAL A 44 -5.54 -6.14 9.79
C VAL A 44 -4.37 -6.87 10.45
N SER A 45 -3.13 -6.44 10.22
CA SER A 45 -1.96 -7.08 10.86
C SER A 45 -2.03 -6.97 12.38
N ALA A 46 -2.43 -5.81 12.92
CA ALA A 46 -2.64 -5.61 14.35
C ALA A 46 -3.72 -6.53 14.90
N ALA A 47 -4.87 -6.61 14.21
CA ALA A 47 -5.98 -7.46 14.63
C ALA A 47 -5.58 -8.94 14.64
N LEU A 48 -4.86 -9.41 13.62
CA LEU A 48 -4.38 -10.78 13.54
C LEU A 48 -3.33 -11.08 14.62
N ALA A 49 -2.37 -10.17 14.85
CA ALA A 49 -1.35 -10.33 15.87
C ALA A 49 -1.94 -10.35 17.29
N ILE A 50 -2.86 -9.42 17.59
CA ILE A 50 -3.54 -9.36 18.88
C ILE A 50 -4.37 -10.63 19.10
N ARG A 51 -5.11 -11.10 18.08
CA ARG A 51 -5.86 -12.36 18.18
C ARG A 51 -4.96 -13.57 18.41
N ALA A 52 -3.81 -13.63 17.74
CA ALA A 52 -2.86 -14.73 17.92
C ALA A 52 -2.25 -14.72 19.33
N GLY A 53 -1.99 -13.53 19.90
CA GLY A 53 -1.50 -13.37 21.27
C GLY A 53 -2.54 -13.57 22.37
N GLN A 54 -3.84 -13.60 22.04
CA GLN A 54 -4.96 -13.78 22.97
C GLN A 54 -5.45 -15.24 23.07
N GLY A 55 -4.58 -16.23 22.76
CA GLY A 55 -4.89 -17.64 22.96
C GLY A 55 -5.27 -17.99 24.41
N ALA A 56 -5.92 -19.14 24.61
CA ALA A 56 -6.64 -19.54 25.83
C ALA A 56 -5.83 -19.52 27.15
N GLU A 57 -4.51 -19.34 27.11
CA GLU A 57 -3.62 -19.32 28.28
C GLU A 57 -2.82 -18.01 28.46
N ALA A 58 -3.03 -16.99 27.61
CA ALA A 58 -2.27 -15.74 27.71
C ALA A 58 -2.83 -14.85 28.83
N PRO A 59 -2.06 -14.53 29.91
CA PRO A 59 -2.56 -13.75 31.06
C PRO A 59 -2.75 -12.25 30.77
N GLY A 60 -2.66 -11.83 29.50
CA GLY A 60 -2.52 -10.44 29.11
C GLY A 60 -3.80 -9.85 28.52
N GLY A 61 -4.23 -8.70 29.07
CA GLY A 61 -5.26 -7.87 28.47
C GLY A 61 -4.84 -7.24 27.13
N LEU A 62 -5.71 -6.41 26.54
CA LEU A 62 -5.49 -5.77 25.23
C LEU A 62 -4.18 -4.95 25.15
N LEU A 63 -3.81 -4.25 26.23
CA LEU A 63 -2.68 -3.33 26.23
C LEU A 63 -1.31 -4.06 26.05
N PRO A 64 -0.99 -5.14 26.79
CA PRO A 64 0.16 -5.99 26.49
C PRO A 64 0.23 -6.48 25.04
N ALA A 65 -0.89 -6.90 24.45
CA ALA A 65 -0.93 -7.37 23.07
C ALA A 65 -0.62 -6.24 22.05
N ILE A 66 -1.11 -5.03 22.30
CA ILE A 66 -0.76 -3.84 21.49
C ILE A 66 0.75 -3.53 21.63
N ARG A 67 1.29 -3.58 22.85
CA ARG A 67 2.72 -3.34 23.08
C ARG A 67 3.57 -4.36 22.31
N GLU A 68 3.19 -5.63 22.38
CA GLU A 68 3.89 -6.71 21.69
C GLU A 68 3.86 -6.52 20.17
N PHE A 69 2.69 -6.17 19.61
CA PHE A 69 2.55 -5.88 18.19
C PHE A 69 3.41 -4.69 17.71
N LEU A 70 3.54 -3.64 18.53
CA LEU A 70 4.25 -2.42 18.13
C LEU A 70 5.76 -2.53 18.34
N ILE A 71 6.18 -3.06 19.49
CA ILE A 71 7.57 -2.99 19.96
C ILE A 71 8.04 -4.26 20.69
N GLY A 72 7.30 -5.37 20.60
CA GLY A 72 7.66 -6.64 21.25
C GLY A 72 8.98 -7.24 20.76
N SER A 73 9.38 -6.89 19.54
CA SER A 73 10.64 -7.30 18.95
C SER A 73 11.27 -6.20 18.09
N PRO A 74 12.56 -6.32 17.72
CA PRO A 74 13.20 -5.40 16.78
C PRO A 74 12.52 -5.35 15.40
N SER A 75 12.01 -6.47 14.90
CA SER A 75 11.27 -6.51 13.63
C SER A 75 9.90 -5.83 13.73
N ALA A 76 9.15 -6.09 14.81
CA ALA A 76 7.87 -5.43 15.08
C ALA A 76 8.03 -3.90 15.18
N THR A 77 9.08 -3.46 15.88
CA THR A 77 9.45 -2.05 15.98
C THR A 77 9.76 -1.46 14.61
N ALA A 78 10.58 -2.14 13.80
CA ALA A 78 10.95 -1.68 12.47
C ALA A 78 9.74 -1.56 11.53
N ILE A 79 8.82 -2.53 11.52
CA ILE A 79 7.55 -2.43 10.75
C ILE A 79 6.69 -1.25 11.24
N SER A 80 6.56 -1.07 12.56
CA SER A 80 5.76 0.01 13.14
C SER A 80 6.30 1.38 12.74
N VAL A 81 7.62 1.57 12.83
CA VAL A 81 8.30 2.79 12.36
C VAL A 81 8.12 2.97 10.86
N ALA A 82 8.33 1.93 10.06
CA ALA A 82 8.12 1.99 8.61
C ALA A 82 6.70 2.45 8.27
N MET A 83 5.69 1.91 8.95
CA MET A 83 4.29 2.24 8.71
C MET A 83 3.97 3.71 9.05
N LEU A 84 4.48 4.22 10.17
CA LEU A 84 4.34 5.63 10.53
C LEU A 84 4.94 6.54 9.46
N ILE A 85 6.14 6.22 8.97
CA ILE A 85 6.80 7.01 7.93
C ILE A 85 6.03 6.90 6.60
N PHE A 86 5.51 5.73 6.24
CA PHE A 86 4.65 5.56 5.07
C PHE A 86 3.37 6.39 5.16
N PHE A 87 2.77 6.56 6.34
CA PHE A 87 1.63 7.46 6.52
C PHE A 87 1.98 8.92 6.26
N VAL A 88 3.09 9.39 6.83
CA VAL A 88 3.57 10.77 6.64
C VAL A 88 3.92 11.01 5.16
N SER A 89 4.54 10.03 4.51
CA SER A 89 4.83 10.03 3.08
C SER A 89 3.53 10.14 2.24
N GLY A 90 2.52 9.35 2.55
CA GLY A 90 1.19 9.42 1.93
C GLY A 90 0.54 10.79 2.04
N GLU A 91 0.66 11.42 3.22
CA GLU A 91 0.17 12.78 3.44
C GLU A 91 0.94 13.82 2.61
N ALA A 92 2.26 13.68 2.46
CA ALA A 92 3.06 14.54 1.57
C ALA A 92 2.54 14.46 0.12
N TYR A 93 2.27 13.26 -0.40
CA TYR A 93 1.67 13.11 -1.74
C TYR A 93 0.25 13.68 -1.82
N PHE A 94 -0.57 13.52 -0.79
CA PHE A 94 -1.90 14.10 -0.76
C PHE A 94 -1.84 15.63 -0.85
N ARG A 95 -0.95 16.26 -0.08
CA ARG A 95 -0.71 17.71 -0.13
C ARG A 95 -0.15 18.16 -1.48
N ALA A 96 0.67 17.34 -2.12
CA ALA A 96 1.19 17.64 -3.45
C ALA A 96 0.07 17.78 -4.49
N TRP A 97 -0.98 16.95 -4.40
CA TRP A 97 -2.11 16.96 -5.34
C TRP A 97 -3.19 18.00 -5.08
N ARG A 98 -3.06 18.79 -4.02
CA ARG A 98 -4.05 19.83 -3.65
C ARG A 98 -3.70 21.22 -4.15
N GLN A 99 -2.56 21.38 -4.83
CA GLN A 99 -2.08 22.69 -5.24
C GLN A 99 -2.85 23.21 -6.46
N PRO A 100 -3.27 24.49 -6.46
CA PRO A 100 -3.75 25.16 -7.66
C PRO A 100 -2.63 25.17 -8.72
N GLY A 101 -2.94 24.79 -9.96
CA GLY A 101 -1.95 24.74 -11.05
C GLY A 101 -1.26 23.39 -11.26
N GLY A 102 -1.62 22.36 -10.48
CA GLY A 102 -1.17 20.98 -10.67
C GLY A 102 -0.25 20.47 -9.55
N PRO A 103 0.19 19.20 -9.61
CA PRO A 103 0.89 18.58 -8.49
C PRO A 103 2.26 19.19 -8.18
N SER A 104 2.52 19.50 -6.90
CA SER A 104 3.81 20.05 -6.46
C SER A 104 4.93 19.00 -6.50
N ILE A 105 5.94 19.24 -7.33
CA ILE A 105 7.12 18.37 -7.46
C ILE A 105 7.90 18.28 -6.14
N GLY A 106 8.07 19.39 -5.42
CA GLY A 106 8.78 19.41 -4.13
C GLY A 106 8.11 18.51 -3.09
N ALA A 107 6.78 18.56 -2.97
CA ALA A 107 6.04 17.71 -2.06
C ALA A 107 6.04 16.24 -2.48
N ILE A 108 6.04 15.95 -3.79
CA ILE A 108 6.24 14.59 -4.31
C ILE A 108 7.61 14.05 -3.91
N ARG A 109 8.67 14.85 -4.02
CA ARG A 109 10.03 14.45 -3.63
C ARG A 109 10.15 14.19 -2.15
N LEU A 110 9.53 15.02 -1.31
CA LEU A 110 9.45 14.76 0.12
C LEU A 110 8.74 13.42 0.39
N GLY A 111 7.61 13.18 -0.28
CA GLY A 111 6.91 11.90 -0.23
C GLY A 111 7.82 10.73 -0.63
N ASP A 112 8.54 10.83 -1.75
CA ASP A 112 9.44 9.79 -2.24
C ASP A 112 10.61 9.56 -1.27
N GLY A 113 11.21 10.61 -0.72
CA GLY A 113 12.29 10.51 0.26
C GLY A 113 11.84 9.81 1.55
N LEU A 114 10.68 10.19 2.09
CA LEU A 114 10.10 9.53 3.25
C LEU A 114 9.75 8.06 2.96
N SER A 115 9.17 7.77 1.79
CA SER A 115 8.90 6.39 1.36
C SER A 115 10.17 5.55 1.29
N ALA A 116 11.29 6.12 0.82
CA ALA A 116 12.58 5.44 0.79
C ALA A 116 13.08 5.12 2.20
N VAL A 117 13.01 6.07 3.14
CA VAL A 117 13.37 5.83 4.55
C VAL A 117 12.49 4.73 5.14
N ALA A 118 11.18 4.77 4.92
CA ALA A 118 10.26 3.71 5.37
C ALA A 118 10.63 2.33 4.79
N ALA A 119 11.00 2.27 3.52
CA ALA A 119 11.44 1.03 2.87
C ALA A 119 12.72 0.45 3.50
N ILE A 120 13.63 1.27 4.04
CA ILE A 120 14.80 0.78 4.79
C ILE A 120 14.34 0.01 6.03
N PHE A 121 13.48 0.60 6.86
CA PHE A 121 12.95 -0.06 8.05
C PHE A 121 12.16 -1.32 7.71
N LEU A 122 11.35 -1.29 6.66
CA LEU A 122 10.64 -2.47 6.18
C LEU A 122 11.62 -3.58 5.76
N CYS A 123 12.69 -3.24 5.03
CA CYS A 123 13.69 -4.20 4.59
C CYS A 123 14.41 -4.84 5.79
N VAL A 124 14.81 -4.03 6.78
CA VAL A 124 15.42 -4.51 8.03
C VAL A 124 14.50 -5.50 8.72
N SER A 125 13.21 -5.18 8.85
CA SER A 125 12.26 -6.11 9.45
C SER A 125 12.13 -7.43 8.68
N LEU A 126 12.08 -7.37 7.35
CA LEU A 126 11.94 -8.57 6.52
C LEU A 126 13.17 -9.48 6.63
N VAL A 127 14.36 -8.89 6.74
CA VAL A 127 15.61 -9.63 7.02
C VAL A 127 15.54 -10.31 8.39
N LEU A 128 15.10 -9.59 9.43
CA LEU A 128 14.98 -10.13 10.78
C LEU A 128 13.94 -11.27 10.90
N ILE A 129 12.94 -11.32 10.02
CA ILE A 129 11.89 -12.36 10.01
C ILE A 129 12.36 -13.65 9.29
N GLY A 130 13.42 -13.61 8.49
CA GLY A 130 14.14 -14.80 8.02
C GLY A 130 13.56 -15.58 6.83
N ASN A 131 12.41 -15.22 6.25
CA ASN A 131 11.89 -15.86 5.03
C ASN A 131 11.13 -14.87 4.13
N ALA A 132 11.88 -14.01 3.45
CA ALA A 132 11.30 -12.94 2.67
C ALA A 132 12.09 -12.57 1.42
N ALA A 133 12.74 -13.51 0.71
CA ALA A 133 13.57 -13.17 -0.45
C ALA A 133 12.83 -12.29 -1.48
N LEU A 134 11.58 -12.65 -1.81
CA LEU A 134 10.71 -11.85 -2.69
C LEU A 134 10.27 -10.53 -2.04
N GLY A 135 10.02 -10.51 -0.73
CA GLY A 135 9.70 -9.29 0.01
C GLY A 135 10.87 -8.31 0.09
N ILE A 136 12.08 -8.82 0.30
CA ILE A 136 13.33 -8.06 0.30
C ILE A 136 13.60 -7.53 -1.11
N ALA A 137 13.50 -8.36 -2.15
CA ALA A 137 13.64 -7.92 -3.53
C ALA A 137 12.63 -6.81 -3.89
N SER A 138 11.36 -6.99 -3.52
CA SER A 138 10.33 -5.95 -3.65
C SER A 138 10.74 -4.67 -2.92
N THR A 139 11.18 -4.77 -1.67
CA THR A 139 11.52 -3.61 -0.84
C THR A 139 12.76 -2.89 -1.35
N LEU A 140 13.77 -3.60 -1.87
CA LEU A 140 14.96 -3.01 -2.49
C LEU A 140 14.62 -2.27 -3.78
N LEU A 141 13.75 -2.83 -4.62
CA LEU A 141 13.24 -2.13 -5.81
C LEU A 141 12.46 -0.86 -5.43
N LEU A 142 11.60 -0.95 -4.42
CA LEU A 142 10.86 0.19 -3.88
C LEU A 142 11.82 1.26 -3.35
N LEU A 143 12.80 0.86 -2.52
CA LEU A 143 13.82 1.74 -1.96
C LEU A 143 14.59 2.46 -3.07
N GLY A 144 15.15 1.72 -4.02
CA GLY A 144 15.93 2.28 -5.13
C GLY A 144 15.11 3.24 -5.99
N GLY A 145 13.88 2.85 -6.33
CA GLY A 145 12.98 3.71 -7.11
C GLY A 145 12.55 4.98 -6.37
N LYS A 146 12.21 4.90 -5.08
CA LYS A 146 11.81 6.06 -4.26
C LYS A 146 12.99 6.98 -3.99
N LEU A 147 14.15 6.43 -3.63
CA LEU A 147 15.36 7.22 -3.38
C LEU A 147 15.84 7.93 -4.66
N GLY A 148 15.91 7.20 -5.78
CA GLY A 148 16.31 7.78 -7.06
C GLY A 148 15.37 8.90 -7.52
N SER A 149 14.06 8.73 -7.34
CA SER A 149 13.06 9.76 -7.62
C SER A 149 13.20 10.99 -6.72
N ALA A 150 13.49 10.80 -5.43
CA ALA A 150 13.67 11.91 -4.48
C ALA A 150 14.93 12.74 -4.78
N LEU A 151 16.02 12.09 -5.17
CA LEU A 151 17.33 12.73 -5.36
C LEU A 151 17.47 13.49 -6.68
N ARG A 152 16.59 13.29 -7.66
CA ARG A 152 16.71 13.92 -8.99
C ARG A 152 15.55 14.88 -9.30
N PRO A 153 15.73 16.20 -9.04
CA PRO A 153 14.68 17.21 -9.24
C PRO A 153 14.29 17.41 -10.71
N ASP A 154 15.27 17.53 -11.61
CA ASP A 154 15.04 18.15 -12.94
C ASP A 154 15.38 17.25 -14.13
N ALA A 155 15.77 16.00 -13.87
CA ALA A 155 16.02 14.99 -14.88
C ALA A 155 15.57 13.63 -14.35
N SER A 156 14.29 13.31 -14.53
CA SER A 156 13.94 11.90 -14.68
C SER A 156 14.85 11.38 -15.78
N LEU A 157 15.61 10.32 -15.49
CA LEU A 157 16.43 9.66 -16.48
C LEU A 157 15.46 9.07 -17.51
N ILE A 158 15.02 9.87 -18.47
CA ILE A 158 14.08 9.40 -19.48
C ILE A 158 14.89 8.53 -20.43
N LEU A 159 14.83 7.23 -20.18
CA LEU A 159 15.47 6.26 -21.04
C LEU A 159 14.59 6.04 -22.26
N ARG A 160 15.23 6.05 -23.42
CA ARG A 160 14.64 5.64 -24.69
C ARG A 160 15.41 4.40 -25.16
N LEU A 161 14.80 3.23 -24.99
CA LEU A 161 15.25 2.04 -25.70
C LEU A 161 14.56 2.05 -27.07
N GLY A 162 15.31 1.74 -28.13
CA GLY A 162 14.80 1.76 -29.51
C GLY A 162 13.46 1.02 -29.65
N GLY A 163 12.43 1.73 -30.09
CA GLY A 163 11.07 1.21 -30.29
C GLY A 163 10.13 1.30 -29.08
N LEU A 164 10.61 1.66 -27.89
CA LEU A 164 9.76 1.82 -26.69
C LEU A 164 9.47 3.30 -26.36
N PRO A 165 8.31 3.60 -25.75
CA PRO A 165 8.05 4.90 -25.16
C PRO A 165 9.11 5.26 -24.13
N ALA A 166 9.41 6.56 -24.05
CA ALA A 166 10.26 7.13 -23.02
C ALA A 166 9.74 6.75 -21.61
N PHE A 167 10.63 6.32 -20.71
CA PHE A 167 10.24 5.94 -19.34
C PHE A 167 11.27 6.38 -18.29
N ASP A 168 10.80 6.60 -17.06
CA ASP A 168 11.64 6.85 -15.90
C ASP A 168 11.93 5.51 -15.19
N PRO A 169 13.19 5.05 -15.13
CA PRO A 169 13.55 3.76 -14.55
C PRO A 169 13.30 3.71 -13.05
N PHE A 170 13.35 4.84 -12.34
CA PHE A 170 13.07 4.86 -10.89
C PHE A 170 11.58 4.67 -10.64
N ARG A 171 10.73 5.31 -11.44
CA ARG A 171 9.27 5.09 -11.38
C ARG A 171 8.90 3.68 -11.83
N LEU A 172 9.57 3.17 -12.87
CA LEU A 172 9.41 1.79 -13.29
C LEU A 172 9.82 0.82 -12.18
N ALA A 173 10.94 1.05 -11.49
CA ALA A 173 11.38 0.24 -10.36
C ALA A 173 10.35 0.21 -9.22
N VAL A 174 9.73 1.36 -8.90
CA VAL A 174 8.64 1.41 -7.91
C VAL A 174 7.45 0.57 -8.37
N VAL A 175 7.01 0.69 -9.63
CA VAL A 175 5.91 -0.13 -10.16
C VAL A 175 6.28 -1.62 -10.18
N ALA A 176 7.49 -1.94 -10.65
CA ALA A 176 8.02 -3.30 -10.73
C ALA A 176 8.21 -3.93 -9.35
N SER A 177 8.41 -3.13 -8.29
CA SER A 177 8.50 -3.63 -6.92
C SER A 177 7.28 -4.47 -6.50
N ARG A 178 6.12 -4.28 -7.15
CA ARG A 178 4.90 -5.05 -6.86
C ARG A 178 4.98 -6.50 -7.35
N LEU A 179 5.76 -6.78 -8.40
CA LEU A 179 5.84 -8.12 -9.00
C LEU A 179 6.35 -9.18 -8.01
N PRO A 180 7.53 -9.05 -7.38
CA PRO A 180 8.00 -10.04 -6.41
C PRO A 180 7.02 -10.25 -5.26
N ALA A 181 6.40 -9.16 -4.79
CA ALA A 181 5.46 -9.20 -3.68
C ALA A 181 4.15 -9.91 -4.04
N LEU A 182 3.61 -9.65 -5.23
CA LEU A 182 2.42 -10.32 -5.76
C LEU A 182 2.68 -11.80 -6.02
N ILE A 183 3.88 -12.16 -6.53
CA ILE A 183 4.28 -13.56 -6.69
C ILE A 183 4.33 -14.26 -5.33
N GLY A 184 4.94 -13.62 -4.33
CA GLY A 184 5.03 -14.19 -2.98
C GLY A 184 3.66 -14.43 -2.34
N VAL A 185 2.75 -13.46 -2.45
CA VAL A 185 1.38 -13.59 -1.93
C VAL A 185 0.57 -14.61 -2.74
N GLY A 186 0.67 -14.61 -4.06
CA GLY A 186 -0.03 -15.55 -4.94
C GLY A 186 0.40 -16.99 -4.70
N ALA A 187 1.72 -17.25 -4.57
CA ALA A 187 2.24 -18.57 -4.24
C ALA A 187 1.68 -19.07 -2.89
N GLY A 188 1.59 -18.18 -1.90
CA GLY A 188 1.02 -18.51 -0.60
C GLY A 188 -0.47 -18.87 -0.64
N LEU A 189 -1.26 -18.22 -1.51
CA LEU A 189 -2.69 -18.53 -1.69
C LEU A 189 -2.92 -19.86 -2.42
N LEU A 190 -2.04 -20.20 -3.37
CA LEU A 190 -2.14 -21.41 -4.18
C LEU A 190 -1.68 -22.69 -3.45
N ALA A 191 -0.99 -22.55 -2.32
CA ALA A 191 -0.48 -23.68 -1.54
C ALA A 191 -1.58 -24.52 -0.83
N GLY A 192 -2.86 -24.15 -0.95
CA GLY A 192 -4.00 -25.03 -0.66
C GLY A 192 -4.44 -25.16 0.80
N ASP A 193 -3.52 -25.10 1.77
CA ASP A 193 -3.80 -25.45 3.18
C ASP A 193 -3.44 -24.34 4.20
N ALA A 194 -3.47 -23.07 3.77
CA ALA A 194 -3.11 -21.96 4.66
C ALA A 194 -4.20 -21.70 5.73
N PRO A 195 -3.83 -21.48 7.01
CA PRO A 195 -4.78 -21.07 8.05
C PRO A 195 -5.58 -19.82 7.65
N ALA A 196 -6.82 -19.69 8.13
CA ALA A 196 -7.68 -18.55 7.79
C ALA A 196 -7.04 -17.17 8.07
N ALA A 197 -6.21 -17.07 9.12
CA ALA A 197 -5.45 -15.86 9.42
C ALA A 197 -4.42 -15.52 8.32
N VAL A 198 -3.74 -16.54 7.79
CA VAL A 198 -2.77 -16.38 6.70
C VAL A 198 -3.48 -15.97 5.40
N LEU A 199 -4.61 -16.62 5.07
CA LEU A 199 -5.44 -16.24 3.93
C LEU A 199 -5.95 -14.79 4.05
N THR A 200 -6.40 -14.39 5.25
CA THR A 200 -6.85 -13.01 5.52
C THR A 200 -5.71 -12.02 5.31
N GLN A 201 -4.52 -12.31 5.80
CA GLN A 201 -3.34 -11.47 5.61
C GLN A 201 -2.97 -11.35 4.14
N GLN A 202 -2.95 -12.47 3.40
CA GLN A 202 -2.61 -12.51 1.98
C GLN A 202 -3.64 -11.75 1.12
N ALA A 203 -4.94 -11.97 1.35
CA ALA A 203 -6.00 -11.25 0.66
C ALA A 203 -5.91 -9.73 0.93
N THR A 204 -5.63 -9.35 2.18
CA THR A 204 -5.41 -7.96 2.56
C THR A 204 -4.23 -7.36 1.81
N LEU A 205 -3.10 -8.08 1.73
CA LEU A 205 -1.92 -7.63 1.00
C LEU A 205 -2.19 -7.45 -0.49
N LEU A 206 -3.01 -8.30 -1.13
CA LEU A 206 -3.41 -8.10 -2.53
C LEU A 206 -4.16 -6.76 -2.73
N VAL A 207 -5.11 -6.46 -1.84
CA VAL A 207 -5.84 -5.19 -1.88
C VAL A 207 -4.88 -4.02 -1.67
N CYS A 208 -3.97 -4.12 -0.70
CA CYS A 208 -2.95 -3.09 -0.46
C CYS A 208 -2.05 -2.89 -1.68
N TYR A 209 -1.57 -3.96 -2.32
CA TYR A 209 -0.75 -3.87 -3.53
C TYR A 209 -1.50 -3.23 -4.70
N ALA A 210 -2.79 -3.51 -4.87
CA ALA A 210 -3.60 -2.86 -5.89
C ALA A 210 -3.74 -1.34 -5.63
N LEU A 211 -3.99 -0.95 -4.38
CA LEU A 211 -4.06 0.46 -3.98
C LEU A 211 -2.72 1.17 -4.20
N TRP A 212 -1.62 0.58 -3.73
CA TRP A 212 -0.30 1.16 -3.86
C TRP A 212 0.17 1.22 -5.31
N LEU A 213 -0.10 0.18 -6.12
CA LEU A 213 0.18 0.18 -7.56
C LEU A 213 -0.60 1.29 -8.27
N ARG A 214 -1.87 1.50 -7.92
CA ARG A 214 -2.67 2.59 -8.48
C ARG A 214 -2.03 3.96 -8.20
N ALA A 215 -1.53 4.16 -6.97
CA ALA A 215 -0.81 5.36 -6.58
C ALA A 215 0.50 5.54 -7.35
N ASP A 216 1.28 4.46 -7.48
CA ASP A 216 2.55 4.44 -8.23
C ASP A 216 2.32 4.84 -9.69
N LEU A 217 1.27 4.30 -10.34
CA LEU A 217 0.91 4.65 -11.71
C LEU A 217 0.48 6.12 -11.88
N MET A 218 -0.15 6.73 -10.86
CA MET A 218 -0.47 8.17 -10.90
C MET A 218 0.80 9.02 -10.91
N LEU A 219 1.78 8.65 -10.07
CA LEU A 219 3.07 9.33 -9.99
C LEU A 219 3.88 9.17 -11.28
N SER A 220 3.82 8.00 -11.92
CA SER A 220 4.52 7.74 -13.18
C SER A 220 3.96 8.53 -14.37
N ARG A 221 2.63 8.78 -14.39
CA ARG A 221 1.95 9.48 -15.50
C ARG A 221 2.17 10.99 -15.49
N LEU A 222 2.44 11.57 -14.33
CA LEU A 222 2.66 13.01 -14.17
C LEU A 222 3.84 13.57 -14.97
N ARG A 223 4.74 12.71 -15.42
CA ARG A 223 5.98 13.10 -16.12
C ARG A 223 6.01 12.64 -17.58
N ALA A 224 4.96 11.95 -18.04
CA ALA A 224 4.78 11.56 -19.43
C ALA A 224 3.91 12.55 -20.22
N ALA A 225 3.31 13.54 -19.53
CA ALA A 225 2.55 14.66 -20.06
C ALA A 225 3.37 15.94 -19.90
#